data_AF-A0A7Y3MM32-F1
#
_entry.id   AF-A0A7Y3MM32-F1
#
_cell.length_a   1.000
_cell.length_b   1.000
_cell.length_c   1.000
_cell.angle_alpha   90.00
_cell.angle_beta   90.00
_cell.angle_gamma   90.00
#
_symmetry.space_group_name_H-M   'P 1'
#
loop_
_entity.id
_entity.type
_entity.pdbx_description
1 polymer ?
#
loop_
_entity_poly.entity_id
_entity_poly.type
_entity_poly.pdbx_seq_one_letter_code
_entity_poly.pdbx_strand_id
1 'polypeptide(L)'
;MGEFFKAELKDRFLKYALDKGDYFETQVLYNEFLRPNYSLDFVEKLVKEIIDYDPELLDIISGNGIKIFMLSATDFTTDFLAEGGFTNLYVQEEEKWDVFLEHLSNTRKLSAQEKAELGETEKSNYSRERTLLFGLILAVAISFLFTLYSLIKNIVDSDRYMTRDEFEIEIEKLRTEYQTESNKIMNELNTLKDKMPDSLK
;
A
#
# COMPACT_ATOMS: atom_id res chain seq x y z
N MET A 1 6.94 -13.42 -1.65
CA MET A 1 5.85 -14.42 -1.74
C MET A 1 5.36 -14.41 -3.17
N GLY A 2 5.11 -15.57 -3.80
CA GLY A 2 4.63 -15.60 -5.18
C GLY A 2 3.20 -15.08 -5.29
N GLU A 3 2.91 -14.24 -6.29
CA GLU A 3 1.56 -13.73 -6.56
C GLU A 3 0.59 -14.87 -6.92
N PHE A 4 1.08 -15.92 -7.60
CA PHE A 4 0.34 -17.16 -7.82
C PHE A 4 -0.18 -17.81 -6.52
N PHE A 5 0.63 -17.84 -5.47
CA PHE A 5 0.21 -18.42 -4.18
C PHE A 5 -0.90 -17.59 -3.51
N LYS A 6 -0.87 -16.26 -3.67
CA LYS A 6 -1.97 -15.41 -3.21
C LYS A 6 -3.24 -15.70 -4.00
N ALA A 7 -3.14 -15.85 -5.32
CA ALA A 7 -4.28 -16.21 -6.17
C ALA A 7 -4.89 -17.56 -5.75
N GLU A 8 -4.04 -18.56 -5.51
CA GLU A 8 -4.48 -19.87 -5.02
C GLU A 8 -5.18 -19.78 -3.66
N LEU A 9 -4.66 -18.97 -2.73
CA LEU A 9 -5.28 -18.76 -1.42
C LEU A 9 -6.65 -18.09 -1.54
N LYS A 10 -6.81 -17.09 -2.41
CA LYS A 10 -8.10 -16.45 -2.67
C LYS A 10 -9.11 -17.47 -3.17
N ASP A 11 -8.73 -18.32 -4.12
CA ASP A 11 -9.62 -19.38 -4.63
C ASP A 11 -9.98 -20.41 -3.55
N ARG A 12 -9.03 -20.78 -2.69
CA ARG A 12 -9.30 -21.66 -1.55
C ARG A 12 -10.30 -21.05 -0.57
N PHE A 13 -10.21 -19.74 -0.31
CA PHE A 13 -11.16 -19.05 0.56
C PHE A 13 -12.57 -19.02 -0.04
N LEU A 14 -12.69 -18.72 -1.33
CA LEU A 14 -13.98 -18.73 -2.00
C LEU A 14 -14.58 -20.14 -2.10
N LYS A 15 -13.76 -21.16 -2.37
CA LYS A 15 -14.20 -22.57 -2.36
C LYS A 15 -14.61 -23.03 -0.97
N TYR A 16 -13.89 -22.59 0.06
CA TYR A 16 -14.26 -22.88 1.46
C TYR A 16 -15.62 -22.26 1.81
N ALA A 17 -15.87 -21.02 1.36
CA ALA A 17 -17.16 -20.37 1.51
C ALA A 17 -18.29 -21.10 0.77
N LEU A 18 -18.02 -21.58 -0.46
CA LEU A 18 -18.96 -22.36 -1.26
C LEU A 18 -19.32 -23.70 -0.59
N ASP A 19 -18.31 -24.45 -0.14
CA ASP A 19 -18.48 -25.80 0.42
C ASP A 19 -19.22 -25.78 1.76
N LYS A 20 -18.95 -24.77 2.59
CA LYS A 20 -19.64 -24.60 3.88
C LYS A 20 -21.06 -24.06 3.70
N GLY A 21 -21.33 -23.32 2.62
CA GLY A 21 -22.62 -22.68 2.38
C GLY A 21 -23.05 -21.74 3.52
N ASP A 22 -22.08 -21.26 4.28
CA ASP A 22 -22.29 -20.51 5.52
C ASP A 22 -21.28 -19.37 5.63
N TYR A 23 -21.60 -18.44 6.52
CA TYR A 23 -20.79 -17.29 6.88
C TYR A 23 -19.42 -17.71 7.43
N PHE A 24 -18.36 -17.01 6.99
CA PHE A 24 -17.01 -17.20 7.48
C PHE A 24 -16.39 -15.88 7.97
N GLU A 25 -15.55 -15.99 8.99
CA GLU A 25 -14.80 -14.86 9.54
C GLU A 25 -13.33 -14.93 9.12
N THR A 26 -12.69 -13.77 9.02
CA THR A 26 -11.23 -13.66 8.78
C THR A 26 -10.43 -14.52 9.77
N GLN A 27 -10.87 -14.58 11.03
CA GLN A 27 -10.21 -15.36 12.08
C GLN A 27 -10.27 -16.88 11.80
N VAL A 28 -11.36 -17.37 11.22
CA VAL A 28 -11.51 -18.79 10.84
C VAL A 28 -10.58 -19.12 9.69
N LEU A 29 -10.54 -18.28 8.64
CA LEU A 29 -9.62 -18.45 7.52
C LEU A 29 -8.16 -18.43 7.96
N TYR A 30 -7.82 -17.53 8.89
CA TYR A 30 -6.50 -17.45 9.49
C TYR A 30 -6.11 -18.75 10.20
N ASN A 31 -6.99 -19.26 11.06
CA ASN A 31 -6.74 -20.46 11.85
C ASN A 31 -6.62 -21.71 10.97
N GLU A 32 -7.43 -21.81 9.92
CA GLU A 32 -7.53 -23.01 9.07
C GLU A 32 -6.41 -23.09 8.02
N PHE A 33 -6.08 -21.98 7.35
CA PHE A 33 -5.23 -22.01 6.16
C PHE A 33 -3.83 -21.42 6.35
N LEU A 34 -3.64 -20.60 7.38
CA LEU A 34 -2.50 -19.68 7.43
C LEU A 34 -1.67 -19.76 8.72
N ARG A 35 -2.19 -20.39 9.77
CA ARG A 35 -1.46 -20.61 11.02
C ARG A 35 -0.40 -21.72 10.86
N PRO A 36 0.82 -21.58 11.41
CA PRO A 36 1.39 -20.41 12.11
C PRO A 36 2.18 -19.45 11.20
N ASN A 37 2.24 -19.72 9.90
CA ASN A 37 3.23 -19.13 9.00
C ASN A 37 2.92 -17.69 8.60
N TYR A 38 1.69 -17.23 8.79
CA TYR A 38 1.24 -15.89 8.39
C TYR A 38 0.55 -15.15 9.54
N SER A 39 0.23 -13.87 9.32
CA SER A 39 -0.46 -12.99 10.26
C SER A 39 -1.95 -12.84 9.92
N LEU A 40 -2.75 -12.39 10.89
CA LEU A 40 -4.16 -12.08 10.67
C LEU A 40 -4.33 -10.90 9.67
N ASP A 41 -3.46 -9.90 9.76
CA ASP A 41 -3.40 -8.75 8.83
C ASP A 41 -3.23 -9.19 7.36
N PHE A 42 -2.50 -10.29 7.12
CA PHE A 42 -2.36 -10.84 5.77
C PHE A 42 -3.70 -11.36 5.22
N VAL A 43 -4.53 -11.98 6.07
CA VAL A 43 -5.86 -12.47 5.68
C VAL A 43 -6.79 -11.31 5.41
N GLU A 44 -6.75 -10.27 6.25
CA GLU A 44 -7.54 -9.05 6.03
C GLU A 44 -7.20 -8.39 4.69
N LYS A 45 -5.91 -8.33 4.35
CA LYS A 45 -5.47 -7.84 3.04
C LYS A 45 -5.95 -8.72 1.90
N LEU A 46 -5.85 -10.04 2.02
CA LEU A 46 -6.34 -10.96 0.98
C LEU A 46 -7.85 -10.83 0.75
N VAL A 47 -8.65 -10.77 1.82
CA VAL A 47 -10.10 -10.59 1.71
C VAL A 47 -10.41 -9.22 1.10
N LYS A 48 -9.69 -8.18 1.49
CA LYS A 48 -9.82 -6.86 0.86
C LYS A 48 -9.50 -6.91 -0.63
N GLU A 49 -8.43 -7.60 -1.05
CA GLU A 49 -8.09 -7.74 -2.46
C GLU A 49 -9.15 -8.51 -3.27
N ILE A 50 -9.88 -9.45 -2.66
CA ILE A 50 -11.02 -10.12 -3.31
C ILE A 50 -12.17 -9.12 -3.53
N ILE A 51 -12.51 -8.33 -2.50
CA ILE A 51 -13.59 -7.33 -2.56
C ILE A 51 -13.24 -6.19 -3.52
N ASP A 52 -11.98 -5.74 -3.52
CA ASP A 52 -11.50 -4.68 -4.40
C ASP A 52 -11.49 -5.13 -5.87
N TYR A 53 -11.36 -6.44 -6.15
CA TYR A 53 -11.50 -6.99 -7.49
C TYR A 53 -12.96 -6.96 -7.94
N ASP A 54 -13.86 -7.56 -7.15
CA ASP A 54 -15.29 -7.51 -7.43
C ASP A 54 -16.09 -7.59 -6.12
N PRO A 55 -16.88 -6.54 -5.78
CA PRO A 55 -17.71 -6.53 -4.59
C PRO A 55 -18.87 -7.54 -4.65
N GLU A 56 -19.25 -8.05 -5.82
CA GLU A 56 -20.32 -9.02 -6.01
C GLU A 56 -19.90 -10.47 -5.76
N LEU A 57 -18.61 -10.71 -5.44
CA LEU A 57 -18.12 -12.05 -5.10
C LEU A 57 -18.40 -12.43 -3.63
N LEU A 58 -18.48 -11.43 -2.74
CA LEU A 58 -18.63 -11.64 -1.30
C LEU A 58 -19.71 -10.73 -0.70
N ASP A 59 -20.70 -11.34 -0.07
CA ASP A 59 -21.66 -10.64 0.77
C ASP A 59 -21.03 -10.33 2.13
N ILE A 60 -21.00 -9.05 2.50
CA ILE A 60 -20.36 -8.58 3.74
C ILE A 60 -21.44 -8.19 4.74
N ILE A 61 -21.46 -8.88 5.88
CA ILE A 61 -22.26 -8.50 7.05
C ILE A 61 -21.30 -7.98 8.12
N SER A 62 -21.45 -6.71 8.46
CA SER A 62 -20.64 -6.05 9.49
C SER A 62 -21.50 -5.73 10.72
N GLY A 63 -21.17 -6.33 11.87
CA GLY A 63 -21.84 -6.10 13.14
C GLY A 63 -20.84 -6.12 14.32
N ASN A 64 -20.93 -5.16 15.24
CA ASN A 64 -20.08 -5.07 16.45
C ASN A 64 -18.56 -5.14 16.20
N GLY A 65 -18.07 -4.65 15.05
CA GLY A 65 -16.64 -4.66 14.71
C GLY A 65 -16.13 -6.00 14.14
N ILE A 66 -16.99 -7.00 14.01
CA ILE A 66 -16.69 -8.27 13.36
C ILE A 66 -17.24 -8.19 11.93
N LYS A 67 -16.38 -8.49 10.95
CA LYS A 67 -16.77 -8.63 9.55
C LYS A 67 -16.95 -10.10 9.25
N ILE A 68 -18.15 -10.43 8.82
CA ILE A 68 -18.56 -11.77 8.42
C ILE A 68 -18.77 -11.73 6.91
N PHE A 69 -18.21 -12.71 6.23
CA PHE A 69 -18.23 -12.82 4.78
C PHE A 69 -19.01 -14.06 4.38
N MET A 70 -19.71 -13.98 3.26
CA MET A 70 -20.37 -15.13 2.63
C MET A 70 -20.13 -15.04 1.14
N LEU A 71 -20.04 -16.18 0.46
CA LEU A 71 -19.98 -16.18 -0.99
C LEU A 71 -21.31 -15.68 -1.55
N SER A 72 -21.27 -14.69 -2.43
CA SER A 72 -22.48 -14.17 -3.06
C SER A 72 -23.07 -15.22 -3.99
N ALA A 73 -24.37 -15.47 -3.85
CA ALA A 73 -25.10 -16.47 -4.64
C ALA A 73 -25.53 -15.92 -6.01
N THR A 74 -24.58 -15.36 -6.76
CA THR A 74 -24.79 -14.83 -8.11
C THR A 74 -24.28 -15.82 -9.17
N ASP A 75 -24.92 -15.86 -10.33
CA ASP A 75 -24.49 -16.69 -11.47
C ASP A 75 -23.03 -16.37 -11.86
N PHE A 76 -22.64 -15.10 -11.73
CA PHE A 76 -21.28 -14.62 -11.92
C PHE A 76 -20.27 -15.31 -10.99
N THR A 77 -20.58 -15.43 -9.70
CA THR A 77 -19.66 -16.02 -8.72
C THR A 77 -19.48 -17.52 -8.95
N THR A 78 -20.53 -18.22 -9.39
CA THR A 78 -20.45 -19.63 -9.75
C THR A 78 -19.62 -19.86 -11.01
N ASP A 79 -19.82 -19.02 -12.03
CA ASP A 79 -19.07 -19.09 -13.28
C ASP A 79 -17.59 -18.75 -13.05
N PHE A 80 -17.31 -17.70 -12.27
CA PHE A 80 -15.96 -17.31 -11.88
C PHE A 80 -15.17 -18.45 -11.22
N LEU A 81 -15.79 -19.16 -10.28
CA LEU A 81 -15.16 -20.30 -9.61
C LEU A 81 -15.01 -21.52 -10.53
N ALA A 82 -15.97 -21.75 -11.43
CA ALA A 82 -15.93 -22.83 -12.41
C ALA A 82 -14.83 -22.61 -13.47
N GLU A 83 -14.59 -21.36 -13.85
CA GLU A 83 -13.53 -20.94 -14.78
C GLU A 83 -12.13 -20.92 -14.14
N GLY A 84 -12.00 -21.32 -12.87
CA GLY A 84 -10.72 -21.45 -12.18
C GLY A 84 -10.28 -20.20 -11.41
N GLY A 85 -11.17 -19.22 -11.21
CA GLY A 85 -11.02 -18.10 -10.30
C GLY A 85 -9.78 -17.24 -10.52
N PHE A 86 -9.21 -16.75 -9.42
CA PHE A 86 -8.03 -15.90 -9.42
C PHE A 86 -6.79 -16.63 -9.95
N THR A 87 -6.69 -17.95 -9.77
CA THR A 87 -5.54 -18.72 -10.27
C THR A 87 -5.52 -18.71 -11.80
N ASN A 88 -6.66 -18.95 -12.46
CA ASN A 88 -6.72 -18.94 -13.92
C ASN A 88 -6.52 -17.53 -14.49
N LEU A 89 -7.07 -16.50 -13.83
CA LEU A 89 -6.83 -15.11 -14.20
C LEU A 89 -5.35 -14.75 -14.17
N TYR A 90 -4.64 -15.15 -13.12
CA TYR A 90 -3.20 -14.92 -13.01
C TYR A 90 -2.42 -15.59 -14.14
N VAL A 91 -2.74 -16.86 -14.46
CA VAL A 91 -2.11 -17.58 -15.57
C VAL A 91 -2.36 -16.89 -16.91
N GLN A 92 -3.59 -16.44 -17.18
CA GLN A 92 -3.90 -15.71 -18.41
C GLN A 92 -3.17 -14.37 -18.49
N GLU A 93 -2.97 -13.68 -17.37
CA GLU A 93 -2.18 -12.45 -17.35
C GLU A 93 -0.71 -12.73 -17.64
N GLU A 94 -0.11 -13.76 -17.05
CA GLU A 94 1.26 -14.17 -17.38
C GLU A 94 1.40 -14.56 -18.84
N GLU A 95 0.46 -15.33 -19.40
CA GLU A 95 0.45 -15.67 -20.83
C GLU A 95 0.34 -14.44 -21.73
N LYS A 96 -0.50 -13.45 -21.37
CA LYS A 96 -0.59 -12.18 -22.11
C LYS A 96 0.71 -11.40 -22.05
N TRP A 97 1.37 -11.39 -20.88
CA TRP A 97 2.68 -10.74 -20.72
C TRP A 97 3.75 -11.44 -21.54
N ASP A 98 3.77 -12.76 -21.56
CA ASP A 98 4.70 -13.55 -22.38
C ASP A 98 4.46 -13.29 -23.87
N VAL A 99 3.20 -13.29 -24.33
CA VAL A 99 2.85 -12.96 -25.72
C VAL A 99 3.22 -11.51 -26.05
N PHE A 100 3.01 -10.56 -25.14
CA PHE A 100 3.40 -9.17 -25.35
C PHE A 100 4.92 -9.01 -25.44
N LEU A 101 5.67 -9.66 -24.55
CA LEU A 101 7.14 -9.67 -24.58
C LEU A 101 7.68 -10.40 -25.80
N GLU A 102 7.02 -11.49 -26.22
CA GLU A 102 7.30 -12.15 -27.48
C GLU A 102 7.11 -11.19 -28.63
N HIS A 103 6.00 -10.45 -28.73
CA HIS A 103 5.79 -9.45 -29.78
C HIS A 103 6.76 -8.26 -29.71
N LEU A 104 7.15 -7.80 -28.51
CA LEU A 104 8.17 -6.76 -28.36
C LEU A 104 9.55 -7.27 -28.78
N SER A 105 9.90 -8.51 -28.46
CA SER A 105 11.18 -9.12 -28.85
C SER A 105 11.22 -9.54 -30.32
N ASN A 106 10.07 -9.96 -30.87
CA ASN A 106 9.79 -10.16 -32.29
C ASN A 106 9.38 -8.85 -32.96
N THR A 107 9.78 -7.68 -32.44
CA THR A 107 9.87 -6.47 -33.27
C THR A 107 10.85 -6.80 -34.40
N ARG A 108 10.24 -7.22 -35.49
CA ARG A 108 10.85 -7.71 -36.72
C ARG A 108 12.04 -6.82 -37.03
N LYS A 109 13.26 -7.34 -36.92
CA LYS A 109 14.43 -6.69 -37.51
C LYS A 109 14.12 -6.59 -39.00
N LEU A 110 13.70 -5.41 -39.44
CA LEU A 110 13.41 -5.13 -40.84
C LEU A 110 14.54 -5.71 -41.69
N SER A 111 14.19 -6.56 -42.64
CA SER A 111 15.17 -7.16 -43.54
C SER A 111 15.87 -6.04 -44.32
N ALA A 112 17.10 -6.27 -44.78
CA ALA A 112 17.87 -5.25 -45.51
C ALA A 112 17.11 -4.70 -46.75
N GLN A 113 16.22 -5.52 -47.31
CA GLN A 113 15.36 -5.16 -48.43
C GLN A 113 14.19 -4.24 -48.01
N GLU A 114 13.51 -4.54 -46.90
CA GLU A 114 12.40 -3.71 -46.40
C GLU A 114 12.86 -2.35 -45.88
N LYS A 115 14.09 -2.25 -45.35
CA LYS A 115 14.70 -0.97 -44.99
C LYS A 115 15.00 -0.09 -46.21
N ALA A 116 15.39 -0.71 -47.32
CA ALA A 116 15.64 0.00 -48.57
C ALA A 116 14.34 0.48 -49.22
N GLU A 117 13.26 -0.29 -49.12
CA GLU A 117 11.92 0.09 -49.62
C GLU A 117 11.26 1.21 -48.78
N LEU A 118 11.52 1.25 -47.47
CA LEU A 118 11.06 2.32 -46.58
C LEU A 118 11.89 3.62 -46.65
N GLY A 119 12.91 3.68 -47.53
CA GLY A 119 13.75 4.87 -47.71
C GLY A 119 14.79 5.09 -46.59
N GLU A 120 15.03 4.11 -45.72
CA GLU A 120 16.11 4.15 -44.72
C GLU A 120 17.48 3.80 -45.36
N THR A 121 17.87 4.52 -46.43
CA THR A 121 19.21 4.37 -47.02
C THR A 121 20.26 5.23 -46.36
N GLU A 122 19.86 6.17 -45.50
CA GLU A 122 20.79 6.87 -44.62
C GLU A 122 20.69 6.28 -43.22
N LYS A 123 21.83 5.83 -42.68
CA LYS A 123 22.02 5.66 -41.24
C LYS A 123 21.75 7.03 -40.59
N SER A 124 20.48 7.35 -40.34
CA SER A 124 20.10 8.47 -39.50
C SER A 124 20.82 8.31 -38.17
N ASN A 125 21.43 9.40 -37.71
CA ASN A 125 22.22 9.47 -36.48
C ASN A 125 21.32 9.36 -35.23
N TYR A 126 20.49 8.33 -35.15
CA TYR A 126 19.68 7.96 -33.99
C TYR A 126 20.51 7.72 -32.72
N SER A 127 21.85 7.67 -32.82
CA SER A 127 22.74 7.66 -31.65
C SER A 127 22.58 8.91 -30.79
N ARG A 128 22.33 10.09 -31.38
CA ARG A 128 22.10 11.33 -30.63
C ARG A 128 20.76 11.33 -29.93
N GLU A 129 19.69 10.97 -30.63
CA GLU A 129 18.34 10.87 -30.06
C GLU A 129 18.28 9.80 -28.97
N ARG A 130 18.91 8.65 -29.19
CA ARG A 130 19.03 7.60 -28.18
C ARG A 130 19.81 8.07 -26.95
N THR A 131 20.88 8.85 -27.13
CA THR A 131 21.63 9.44 -26.01
C THR A 131 20.78 10.46 -25.23
N LEU A 132 19.98 11.27 -25.92
CA LEU A 132 19.05 12.21 -25.27
C LEU A 132 17.94 11.49 -24.51
N LEU A 133 17.38 10.42 -25.08
CA LEU A 133 16.39 9.57 -24.42
C LEU A 133 16.97 8.89 -23.17
N PHE A 134 18.16 8.30 -23.26
CA PHE A 134 18.83 7.73 -22.10
C PHE A 134 19.18 8.78 -21.06
N GLY A 135 19.60 9.99 -21.48
CA GLY A 135 19.84 11.11 -20.59
C GLY A 135 18.57 11.54 -19.84
N LEU A 136 17.43 11.58 -20.52
CA LEU A 136 16.15 11.92 -19.91
C LEU A 136 15.68 10.84 -18.94
N ILE A 137 15.77 9.56 -19.32
CA ILE A 137 15.47 8.43 -18.44
C ILE A 137 16.38 8.45 -17.21
N LEU A 138 17.67 8.72 -17.40
CA LEU A 138 18.65 8.81 -16.32
C LEU A 138 18.36 9.99 -15.39
N ALA A 139 17.97 11.15 -15.92
CA ALA A 139 17.60 12.32 -15.12
C ALA A 139 16.37 12.05 -14.24
N VAL A 140 15.35 11.38 -14.81
CA VAL A 140 14.16 10.96 -14.06
C VAL A 140 14.52 9.91 -13.00
N ALA A 141 15.33 8.91 -13.36
CA ALA A 141 15.77 7.87 -12.43
C ALA A 141 16.60 8.44 -11.28
N ILE A 142 17.52 9.38 -11.54
CA ILE A 142 18.30 10.07 -10.51
C ILE A 142 17.40 10.90 -9.61
N SER A 143 16.43 11.62 -10.18
CA SER A 143 15.46 12.41 -9.40
C SER A 143 14.63 11.52 -8.48
N PHE A 144 14.18 10.37 -8.98
CA PHE A 144 13.45 9.37 -8.21
C PHE A 144 14.31 8.72 -7.12
N LEU A 145 15.56 8.39 -7.41
CA LEU A 145 16.49 7.86 -6.42
C LEU A 145 16.79 8.90 -5.34
N PHE A 146 16.88 10.18 -5.69
CA PHE A 146 17.09 11.25 -4.73
C PHE A 146 15.87 11.45 -3.82
N THR A 147 14.65 11.39 -4.36
CA THR A 147 13.44 11.46 -3.53
C THR A 147 13.32 10.24 -2.62
N LEU A 148 13.61 9.04 -3.14
CA LEU A 148 13.60 7.81 -2.34
C LEU A 148 14.67 7.86 -1.23
N TYR A 149 15.88 8.30 -1.56
CA TYR A 149 16.94 8.52 -0.57
C TYR A 149 16.55 9.56 0.47
N SER A 150 15.91 10.66 0.08
CA SER A 150 15.43 11.70 1.00
C SER A 150 14.36 11.16 1.95
N LEU A 151 13.43 10.34 1.46
CA LEU A 151 12.41 9.70 2.29
C LEU A 151 13.05 8.72 3.27
N ILE A 152 13.94 7.84 2.81
CA ILE A 152 14.64 6.87 3.66
C ILE A 152 15.51 7.60 4.68
N LYS A 153 16.26 8.63 4.26
CA LYS A 153 17.07 9.44 5.16
C LYS A 153 16.19 10.16 6.18
N ASN A 154 15.09 10.78 5.80
CA ASN A 154 14.20 11.44 6.77
C ASN A 154 13.59 10.44 7.76
N ILE A 155 13.33 9.20 7.35
CA ILE A 155 12.87 8.13 8.24
C ILE A 155 14.00 7.65 9.18
N VAL A 156 15.24 7.58 8.70
CA VAL A 156 16.40 7.12 9.51
C VAL A 156 16.98 8.24 10.40
N ASP A 157 16.90 9.50 9.98
CA ASP A 157 17.51 10.68 10.62
C ASP A 157 16.50 11.41 11.55
N SER A 158 15.22 10.98 11.56
CA SER A 158 14.24 11.39 12.59
C SER A 158 14.44 10.67 13.93
N ASP A 159 15.35 9.69 13.98
CA ASP A 159 15.85 9.06 15.20
C ASP A 159 17.02 9.86 15.82
N ARG A 160 16.94 11.20 15.85
CA ARG A 160 17.54 11.92 16.97
C ARG A 160 16.68 11.65 18.21
N TYR A 161 16.75 10.42 18.70
CA TYR A 161 16.36 10.07 20.06
C TYR A 161 17.14 11.00 20.97
N MET A 162 16.48 12.04 21.50
CA MET A 162 16.93 12.65 22.74
C MET A 162 17.10 11.51 23.72
N THR A 163 18.29 11.42 24.30
CA THR A 163 18.56 10.43 25.34
C THR A 163 17.51 10.61 26.43
N ARG A 164 17.05 9.53 27.09
CA ARG A 164 16.03 9.64 28.17
C ARG A 164 16.34 10.76 29.15
N ASP A 165 17.62 10.93 29.47
CA ASP A 165 18.15 11.96 30.35
C ASP A 165 17.94 13.39 29.79
N GLU A 166 18.18 13.61 28.49
CA GLU A 166 17.96 14.91 27.85
C GLU A 166 16.47 15.26 27.75
N PHE A 167 15.62 14.25 27.55
CA PHE A 167 14.18 14.44 27.57
C PHE A 167 13.67 14.78 28.98
N GLU A 168 14.17 14.12 30.02
CA GLU A 168 13.83 14.41 31.42
C GLU A 168 14.21 15.83 31.81
N ILE A 169 15.42 16.27 31.42
CA ILE A 169 15.91 17.64 31.68
C ILE A 169 15.00 18.69 31.02
N GLU A 170 14.56 18.45 29.78
CA GLU A 170 13.74 19.42 29.05
C GLU A 170 12.29 19.47 29.59
N ILE A 171 11.74 18.31 29.98
CA ILE A 171 10.45 18.23 30.68
C ILE A 171 10.49 18.92 32.04
N GLU A 172 11.58 18.77 32.78
CA GLU A 172 11.75 19.42 34.08
C GLU A 172 11.84 20.94 33.94
N LYS A 173 12.59 21.45 32.95
CA LYS A 173 12.62 22.88 32.63
C LYS A 173 11.23 23.41 32.29
N LEU A 174 10.51 22.74 31.38
CA LEU A 174 9.15 23.11 31.01
C LEU A 174 8.23 23.17 32.23
N ARG A 175 8.27 22.14 33.10
CA ARG A 175 7.48 22.11 34.33
C ARG A 175 7.79 23.28 35.26
N THR A 176 9.08 23.62 35.41
CA THR A 176 9.53 24.71 36.28
C THR A 176 9.09 26.07 35.74
N GLU A 177 9.15 26.26 34.42
CA GLU A 177 8.68 27.46 33.74
C GLU A 177 7.16 27.64 33.90
N TYR A 178 6.37 26.59 33.66
CA TYR A 178 4.93 26.60 33.89
C TYR A 178 4.54 26.91 35.34
N GLN A 179 5.25 26.34 36.33
CA GLN A 179 5.00 26.65 37.74
C GLN A 179 5.34 28.10 38.07
N THR A 180 6.42 28.63 37.50
CA THR A 180 6.82 30.03 37.70
C THR A 180 5.81 30.98 37.09
N GLU A 181 5.32 30.69 35.89
CA GLU A 181 4.29 31.48 35.21
C GLU A 181 2.95 31.41 35.93
N SER A 182 2.53 30.21 36.36
CA SER A 182 1.31 30.03 37.15
C SER A 182 1.36 30.80 38.47
N ASN A 183 2.50 30.79 39.17
CA ASN A 183 2.69 31.56 40.40
C ASN A 183 2.67 33.07 40.16
N LYS A 184 3.23 33.55 39.04
CA LYS A 184 3.15 34.96 38.65
C LYS A 184 1.71 35.38 38.40
N ILE A 185 0.98 34.60 37.59
CA ILE A 185 -0.44 34.85 37.30
C ILE A 185 -1.26 34.85 38.59
N MET A 186 -1.01 33.91 39.50
CA MET A 186 -1.72 33.85 40.78
C MET A 186 -1.43 35.05 41.68
N ASN A 187 -0.17 35.51 41.72
CA ASN A 187 0.20 36.73 42.44
C ASN A 187 -0.40 37.99 41.79
N GLU A 188 -0.44 38.07 40.46
CA GLU A 188 -1.10 39.14 39.74
C GLU A 188 -2.61 39.14 40.02
N LEU A 189 -3.27 37.99 39.98
CA LEU A 189 -4.68 37.83 40.35
C LEU A 189 -4.94 38.25 41.80
N ASN A 190 -4.08 37.86 42.73
CA ASN A 190 -4.21 38.24 44.14
C ASN A 190 -4.00 39.75 44.35
N THR A 191 -3.01 40.34 43.68
CA THR A 191 -2.76 41.79 43.77
C THR A 191 -3.86 42.61 43.10
N LEU A 192 -4.46 42.11 42.00
CA LEU A 192 -5.62 42.72 41.36
C LEU A 192 -6.87 42.59 42.23
N LYS A 193 -7.08 41.43 42.86
CA LYS A 193 -8.16 41.19 43.81
C LYS A 193 -8.07 42.07 45.05
N ASP A 194 -6.86 42.33 45.54
CA ASP A 194 -6.62 43.20 46.70
C ASP A 194 -6.75 44.69 46.35
N LYS A 195 -6.55 45.05 45.07
CA LYS A 195 -6.76 46.40 44.53
C LYS A 195 -8.19 46.66 44.02
N MET A 196 -9.09 45.67 44.07
CA MET A 196 -10.49 45.89 43.73
C MET A 196 -11.19 46.67 44.85
N PRO A 197 -11.85 47.80 44.54
CA PRO A 197 -12.60 48.57 45.54
C PRO A 197 -13.80 47.75 46.06
N ASP A 198 -14.15 47.94 47.33
CA ASP A 198 -15.19 47.18 48.07
C ASP A 198 -16.61 47.25 47.47
N SER A 199 -16.82 47.91 46.32
CA SER A 199 -18.10 47.93 45.61
C SER A 199 -18.37 46.70 44.72
N LEU A 200 -17.46 45.71 44.69
CA LEU A 200 -17.59 44.46 43.90
C LEU A 200 -17.25 43.18 44.69
N LYS A 201 -17.14 43.24 46.03
CA LYS A 201 -17.05 42.05 46.88
C LYS A 201 -18.41 41.43 47.14
#